data_AF-A0A6F9A8G7-F1
#
_entry.id   AF-A0A6F9A8G7-F1
#
_cell.length_a   1.000
_cell.length_b   1.000
_cell.length_c   1.000
_cell.angle_alpha   90.00
_cell.angle_beta   90.00
_cell.angle_gamma   90.00
#
_symmetry.space_group_name_H-M   'P 1'
#
loop_
_entity.id
_entity.type
_entity.pdbx_description
1 polymer ?
#
loop_
_entity_poly.entity_id
_entity_poly.type
_entity_poly.pdbx_seq_one_letter_code
_entity_poly.pdbx_strand_id
1 'polypeptide(L)'
;MCLISVLFLQQTLVRLRGGAIVGEGRVEVLKNGEWGTICDDNWSLLSATVVCRELGFGSAKEALSGGRLGQGMGPVHMNEIECSGFEKSITECFFNKESLGCSHEEDAAVRCNIPAMGFQERLRLSGGRNPYEGRVEVLVERNGSLAWGTVCSDGWGTMEAMVETWYWPGEVSADPVVMSGVRCSGTEMSLSQCLHHGAHLTCPKGGGRNAAGVSCSETAPDLVLNPQVVEQTTYMEDRPMFLLQCAYEENCLSTTSSESPAISNRRLLRFSSQIHNNGQSDFRPKAERHSWVWHDCHRQVSPWIFLHYHSMEVFTHYDLLSLNGTKVVINPNYEVPESDHSNNFMKCRCRYDGHRIWMYNCHN
;
A
#
# COMPACT_ATOMS: atom_id res chain seq x y z
N MET A 1 28.36 22.83 25.81
CA MET A 1 27.00 22.50 26.28
C MET A 1 26.21 22.02 25.08
N CYS A 2 26.08 20.70 24.92
CA CYS A 2 25.18 20.11 23.93
C CYS A 2 23.75 20.36 24.40
N LEU A 3 23.04 21.25 23.70
CA LEU A 3 21.58 21.29 23.76
C LEU A 3 21.10 20.06 23.00
N ILE A 4 20.91 18.96 23.74
CA ILE A 4 20.04 17.88 23.31
C ILE A 4 18.65 18.52 23.26
N SER A 5 18.24 18.95 22.07
CA SER A 5 16.84 19.21 21.76
C SER A 5 16.09 17.92 22.04
N VAL A 6 15.44 17.87 23.19
CA VAL A 6 14.37 16.91 23.47
C VAL A 6 13.30 17.20 22.43
N LEU A 7 13.39 16.53 21.29
CA LEU A 7 12.26 16.33 20.40
C LEU A 7 11.26 15.56 21.24
N PHE A 8 10.35 16.28 21.90
CA PHE A 8 9.04 15.71 22.13
C PHE A 8 8.60 15.18 20.76
N LEU A 9 8.47 13.87 20.63
CA LEU A 9 7.68 13.26 19.57
C LEU A 9 6.26 13.78 19.78
N GLN A 10 5.99 15.01 19.35
CA GLN A 10 4.66 15.55 19.29
C GLN A 10 3.98 14.70 18.22
N GLN A 11 3.14 13.78 18.66
CA GLN A 11 2.40 12.91 17.76
C GLN A 11 1.64 13.80 16.79
N THR A 12 1.95 13.69 15.50
CA THR A 12 1.26 14.43 14.45
C THR A 12 -0.19 13.99 14.45
N LEU A 13 -1.10 14.94 14.67
CA LEU A 13 -2.54 14.67 14.71
C LEU A 13 -3.16 14.57 13.32
N VAL A 14 -2.38 14.86 12.27
CA VAL A 14 -2.81 14.87 10.87
C VAL A 14 -1.81 14.10 10.03
N ARG A 15 -2.31 13.37 9.02
CA ARG A 15 -1.50 12.73 7.98
C ARG A 15 -2.19 12.80 6.62
N LEU A 16 -1.41 12.62 5.56
CA LEU A 16 -1.91 12.49 4.19
C LEU A 16 -1.73 11.05 3.69
N ARG A 17 -2.74 10.52 3.00
CA ARG A 17 -2.73 9.17 2.41
C ARG A 17 -3.20 9.18 0.95
N GLY A 18 -2.78 8.18 0.17
CA GLY A 18 -3.24 7.95 -1.21
C GLY A 18 -2.73 8.95 -2.27
N GLY A 19 -1.87 9.91 -1.91
CA GLY A 19 -1.29 10.86 -2.86
C GLY A 19 -0.01 10.32 -3.54
N ALA A 20 0.15 10.62 -4.83
CA ALA A 20 1.30 10.19 -5.63
C ALA A 20 2.59 10.97 -5.32
N ILE A 21 2.46 12.19 -4.80
CA ILE A 21 3.58 13.05 -4.42
C ILE A 21 3.51 13.35 -2.93
N VAL A 22 4.69 13.56 -2.31
CA VAL A 22 4.77 14.11 -0.95
C VAL A 22 3.90 15.37 -0.88
N GLY A 23 3.23 15.62 0.25
CA GLY A 23 2.37 16.79 0.46
C GLY A 23 1.08 16.83 -0.36
N GLU A 24 0.70 15.70 -0.98
CA GLU A 24 -0.62 15.48 -1.57
C GLU A 24 -1.28 14.26 -0.93
N GLY A 25 -2.60 14.29 -0.76
CA GLY A 25 -3.37 13.11 -0.33
C GLY A 25 -4.68 13.45 0.39
N ARG A 26 -5.46 12.40 0.67
CA ARG A 26 -6.61 12.42 1.58
C ARG A 26 -6.14 12.82 2.97
N VAL A 27 -6.89 13.71 3.62
CA VAL A 27 -6.58 14.18 4.97
C VAL A 27 -7.18 13.22 6.00
N GLU A 28 -6.33 12.69 6.87
CA GLU A 28 -6.75 11.89 8.02
C GLU A 28 -6.30 12.55 9.32
N VAL A 29 -7.17 12.54 10.32
CA VAL A 29 -6.94 13.13 11.64
C VAL A 29 -7.01 12.06 12.73
N LEU A 30 -6.13 12.17 13.72
CA LEU A 30 -6.10 11.28 14.86
C LEU A 30 -6.96 11.86 15.99
N LYS A 31 -8.05 11.16 16.32
CA LYS A 31 -8.98 11.56 17.40
C LYS A 31 -9.32 10.36 18.25
N ASN A 32 -9.24 10.50 19.57
CA ASN A 32 -9.48 9.41 20.54
C ASN A 32 -8.63 8.14 20.29
N GLY A 33 -7.44 8.30 19.71
CA GLY A 33 -6.54 7.17 19.40
C GLY A 33 -6.86 6.42 18.11
N GLU A 34 -7.82 6.88 17.31
CA GLU A 34 -8.23 6.29 16.04
C GLU A 34 -8.09 7.31 14.90
N TRP A 35 -7.53 6.87 13.77
CA TRP A 35 -7.48 7.69 12.56
C TRP A 35 -8.83 7.69 11.87
N GLY A 36 -9.25 8.85 11.37
CA GLY A 36 -10.47 8.99 10.60
C GLY A 36 -10.37 10.17 9.64
N THR A 37 -11.32 10.26 8.72
CA THR A 37 -11.28 11.23 7.63
C THR A 37 -12.03 12.52 7.96
N ILE A 38 -11.95 13.48 7.05
CA ILE A 38 -12.68 14.75 7.08
C ILE A 38 -13.64 14.74 5.90
N CYS A 39 -14.91 15.06 6.12
CA CYS A 39 -15.88 15.25 5.04
C CYS A 39 -15.65 16.58 4.30
N ASP A 40 -15.92 16.60 3.01
CA ASP A 40 -15.61 17.73 2.13
C ASP A 40 -16.66 18.85 2.11
N ASP A 41 -17.77 18.71 2.84
CA ASP A 41 -18.72 19.79 3.03
C ASP A 41 -18.00 21.02 3.61
N ASN A 42 -18.15 22.16 2.94
CA ASN A 42 -17.46 23.42 3.25
C ASN A 42 -15.91 23.32 3.25
N TRP A 43 -15.33 22.31 2.60
CA TRP A 43 -13.88 22.16 2.50
C TRP A 43 -13.27 23.27 1.65
N SER A 44 -12.48 24.13 2.31
CA SER A 44 -11.97 25.35 1.71
C SER A 44 -10.45 25.35 1.53
N LEU A 45 -9.96 26.23 0.65
CA LEU A 45 -8.52 26.44 0.48
C LEU A 45 -7.83 26.95 1.76
N LEU A 46 -8.56 27.65 2.63
CA LEU A 46 -8.04 28.10 3.94
C LEU A 46 -7.84 26.90 4.87
N SER A 47 -8.82 26.01 4.96
CA SER A 47 -8.74 24.77 5.74
C SER A 47 -7.62 23.86 5.23
N ALA A 48 -7.51 23.70 3.91
CA ALA A 48 -6.40 22.97 3.28
C ALA A 48 -5.03 23.62 3.58
N THR A 49 -4.96 24.95 3.60
CA THR A 49 -3.72 25.69 3.93
C THR A 49 -3.30 25.46 5.38
N VAL A 50 -4.24 25.35 6.32
CA VAL A 50 -3.93 24.98 7.71
C VAL A 50 -3.28 23.60 7.75
N VAL A 51 -3.85 22.60 7.05
CA VAL A 51 -3.26 21.25 6.95
C VAL A 51 -1.86 21.27 6.35
N CYS A 52 -1.66 21.95 5.22
CA CYS A 52 -0.34 22.05 4.58
C CYS A 52 0.70 22.74 5.46
N ARG A 53 0.29 23.74 6.25
CA ARG A 53 1.17 24.44 7.20
C ARG A 53 1.49 23.58 8.42
N GLU A 54 0.49 22.88 8.95
CA GLU A 54 0.65 21.94 10.07
C GLU A 54 1.65 20.83 9.73
N LEU A 55 1.63 20.35 8.49
CA LEU A 55 2.57 19.35 7.98
C LEU A 55 3.91 19.92 7.47
N GLY A 56 4.07 21.25 7.45
CA GLY A 56 5.33 21.92 7.12
C GLY A 56 5.58 22.21 5.63
N PHE A 57 4.61 22.01 4.75
CA PHE A 57 4.73 22.28 3.31
C PHE A 57 4.51 23.75 2.92
N GLY A 58 3.77 24.51 3.74
CA GLY A 58 3.45 25.92 3.47
C GLY A 58 1.96 26.09 3.16
N SER A 59 1.61 26.64 2.00
CA SER A 59 0.21 26.86 1.61
C SER A 59 -0.35 25.71 0.77
N ALA A 60 -1.67 25.57 0.76
CA ALA A 60 -2.34 24.68 -0.17
C ALA A 60 -2.37 25.28 -1.58
N LYS A 61 -2.13 24.43 -2.58
CA LYS A 61 -2.40 24.68 -3.99
C LYS A 61 -3.88 24.40 -4.30
N GLU A 62 -4.38 23.26 -3.83
CA GLU A 62 -5.76 22.81 -4.08
C GLU A 62 -6.36 22.23 -2.79
N ALA A 63 -7.65 22.54 -2.58
CA ALA A 63 -8.55 21.82 -1.69
C ALA A 63 -9.40 20.89 -2.57
N LEU A 64 -9.27 19.58 -2.36
CA LEU A 64 -9.91 18.56 -3.18
C LEU A 64 -11.07 17.92 -2.41
N SER A 65 -12.15 17.66 -3.14
CA SER A 65 -13.38 17.02 -2.68
C SER A 65 -13.68 15.78 -3.52
N GLY A 66 -14.64 14.97 -3.09
CA GLY A 66 -15.19 13.82 -3.80
C GLY A 66 -14.29 12.59 -3.75
N GLY A 67 -13.53 12.39 -2.67
CA GLY A 67 -12.66 11.21 -2.51
C GLY A 67 -11.60 11.07 -3.61
N ARG A 68 -11.26 12.16 -4.33
CA ARG A 68 -10.43 12.14 -5.55
C ARG A 68 -9.04 11.54 -5.38
N LEU A 69 -8.48 11.63 -4.18
CA LEU A 69 -7.17 11.06 -3.85
C LEU A 69 -7.27 9.73 -3.09
N GLY A 70 -8.40 9.05 -3.26
CA GLY A 70 -8.73 7.79 -2.62
C GLY A 70 -9.63 7.98 -1.41
N GLN A 71 -10.41 6.96 -1.12
CA GLN A 71 -11.39 6.89 -0.04
C GLN A 71 -10.76 6.36 1.25
N GLY A 72 -11.22 6.85 2.39
CA GLY A 72 -10.89 6.30 3.70
C GLY A 72 -11.69 5.05 4.04
N MET A 73 -11.47 4.57 5.25
CA MET A 73 -12.30 3.54 5.86
C MET A 73 -12.40 3.82 7.36
N GLY A 74 -13.61 3.69 7.91
CA GLY A 74 -13.86 3.85 9.34
C GLY A 74 -14.57 5.17 9.65
N PRO A 75 -14.22 5.87 10.74
CA PRO A 75 -14.96 7.06 11.17
C PRO A 75 -14.61 8.30 10.32
N VAL A 76 -15.63 9.11 10.05
CA VAL A 76 -15.48 10.51 9.61
C VAL A 76 -15.51 11.39 10.87
N HIS A 77 -14.37 11.99 11.21
CA HIS A 77 -14.16 12.66 12.51
C HIS A 77 -14.58 14.12 12.54
N MET A 78 -14.64 14.76 11.37
CA MET A 78 -14.90 16.19 11.21
C MET A 78 -15.73 16.44 9.95
N ASN A 79 -16.64 17.39 10.03
CA ASN A 79 -17.47 17.86 8.92
C ASN A 79 -17.57 19.40 8.94
N GLU A 80 -17.90 20.02 7.81
CA GLU A 80 -18.15 21.48 7.69
C GLU A 80 -17.03 22.33 8.32
N ILE A 81 -15.78 22.07 7.94
CA ILE A 81 -14.62 22.71 8.58
C ILE A 81 -14.49 24.18 8.16
N GLU A 82 -14.57 25.06 9.14
CA GLU A 82 -14.37 26.50 9.00
C GLU A 82 -13.10 26.95 9.72
N CYS A 83 -12.04 27.14 8.95
CA CYS A 83 -10.80 27.75 9.43
C CYS A 83 -10.74 29.23 9.06
N SER A 84 -10.21 30.05 9.97
CA SER A 84 -9.77 31.43 9.69
C SER A 84 -8.51 31.47 8.82
N GLY A 85 -7.74 30.37 8.81
CA GLY A 85 -6.48 30.22 8.09
C GLY A 85 -5.24 30.50 8.94
N PHE A 86 -5.39 30.84 10.22
CA PHE A 86 -4.31 31.16 11.16
C PHE A 86 -4.10 30.11 12.26
N GLU A 87 -4.99 29.12 12.32
CA GLU A 87 -4.94 28.00 13.27
C GLU A 87 -3.64 27.20 13.12
N LYS A 88 -3.11 26.69 14.22
CA LYS A 88 -1.87 25.88 14.16
C LYS A 88 -2.13 24.45 13.72
N SER A 89 -3.32 23.96 14.01
CA SER A 89 -3.79 22.62 13.62
C SER A 89 -5.20 22.69 13.07
N ILE A 90 -5.53 21.81 12.14
CA ILE A 90 -6.90 21.64 11.64
C ILE A 90 -7.90 21.31 12.75
N THR A 91 -7.41 20.70 13.84
CA THR A 91 -8.21 20.36 15.03
C THR A 91 -8.65 21.58 15.85
N GLU A 92 -8.05 22.75 15.63
CA GLU A 92 -8.40 24.01 16.30
C GLU A 92 -9.46 24.81 15.53
N CYS A 93 -9.72 24.46 14.27
CA CYS A 93 -10.76 25.11 13.47
C CYS A 93 -12.15 24.79 14.01
N PHE A 94 -13.13 25.63 13.66
CA PHE A 94 -14.52 25.26 13.89
C PHE A 94 -14.89 24.11 12.95
N PHE A 95 -15.59 23.11 13.48
CA PHE A 95 -16.11 22.01 12.67
C PHE A 95 -17.38 21.46 13.32
N ASN A 96 -18.27 20.93 12.48
CA ASN A 96 -19.44 20.21 12.94
C ASN A 96 -19.04 18.82 13.45
N LYS A 97 -19.53 18.46 14.63
CA LYS A 97 -19.26 17.15 15.27
C LYS A 97 -20.16 16.05 14.71
N GLU A 98 -21.27 16.42 14.10
CA GLU A 98 -22.16 15.49 13.42
C GLU A 98 -21.66 15.26 12.00
N SER A 99 -21.21 14.05 11.71
CA SER A 99 -20.89 13.57 10.36
C SER A 99 -22.03 12.75 9.76
N LEU A 100 -23.25 12.85 10.33
CA LEU A 100 -24.43 12.12 9.85
C LEU A 100 -24.81 12.60 8.44
N GLY A 101 -24.43 11.81 7.43
CA GLY A 101 -24.72 12.08 6.04
C GLY A 101 -23.49 11.94 5.13
N CYS A 102 -22.29 12.10 5.68
CA CYS A 102 -21.06 11.98 4.92
C CYS A 102 -20.68 10.52 4.68
N SER A 103 -20.35 10.22 3.44
CA SER A 103 -19.77 8.96 2.99
C SER A 103 -18.28 9.13 2.68
N HIS A 104 -17.55 8.03 2.53
CA HIS A 104 -16.13 8.10 2.12
C HIS A 104 -15.94 8.56 0.66
N GLU A 105 -17.00 8.66 -0.12
CA GLU A 105 -16.97 9.32 -1.43
C GLU A 105 -16.80 10.84 -1.29
N GLU A 106 -16.96 11.39 -0.09
CA GLU A 106 -16.86 12.83 0.23
C GLU A 106 -15.62 13.13 1.10
N ASP A 107 -14.64 12.22 1.12
CA ASP A 107 -13.42 12.45 1.91
C ASP A 107 -12.58 13.58 1.30
N ALA A 108 -12.25 14.56 2.15
CA ALA A 108 -11.48 15.74 1.79
C ALA A 108 -9.99 15.43 1.61
N ALA A 109 -9.38 16.12 0.66
CA ALA A 109 -7.98 15.95 0.31
C ALA A 109 -7.29 17.30 0.02
N VAL A 110 -5.96 17.30 0.01
CA VAL A 110 -5.15 18.50 -0.26
C VAL A 110 -4.04 18.24 -1.26
N ARG A 111 -3.63 19.29 -1.96
CA ARG A 111 -2.34 19.40 -2.63
C ARG A 111 -1.60 20.60 -2.08
N CYS A 112 -0.48 20.38 -1.44
CA CYS A 112 0.36 21.45 -0.91
C CYS A 112 1.31 22.00 -1.98
N ASN A 113 1.69 23.27 -1.83
CA ASN A 113 2.83 23.80 -2.56
C ASN A 113 4.11 23.26 -1.92
N ILE A 114 5.00 22.71 -2.73
CA ILE A 114 6.24 22.09 -2.25
C ILE A 114 7.40 22.66 -3.05
N PRO A 115 8.53 23.01 -2.41
CA PRO A 115 9.70 23.49 -3.14
C PRO A 115 10.18 22.41 -4.10
N ALA A 116 10.43 22.80 -5.36
CA ALA A 116 11.05 21.94 -6.34
C ALA A 116 12.47 21.57 -5.87
N MET A 117 12.68 20.31 -5.47
CA MET A 117 13.94 19.86 -4.88
C MET A 117 15.03 19.49 -5.90
N GLY A 118 14.80 19.71 -7.20
CA GLY A 118 15.81 19.55 -8.26
C GLY A 118 16.32 18.12 -8.49
N PHE A 119 15.70 17.09 -7.88
CA PHE A 119 16.17 15.69 -8.02
C PHE A 119 16.15 15.16 -9.46
N GLN A 120 15.33 15.75 -10.34
CA GLN A 120 15.24 15.38 -11.76
C GLN A 120 16.53 15.62 -12.54
N GLU A 121 17.49 16.40 -12.01
CA GLU A 121 18.77 16.63 -12.68
C GLU A 121 19.73 15.44 -12.57
N ARG A 122 19.50 14.50 -11.63
CA ARG A 122 20.37 13.34 -11.38
C ARG A 122 19.76 12.01 -11.79
N LEU A 123 18.50 11.99 -12.21
CA LEU A 123 17.79 10.78 -12.61
C LEU A 123 16.94 11.07 -13.85
N ARG A 124 16.97 10.18 -14.83
CA ARG A 124 16.13 10.26 -16.03
C ARG A 124 15.60 8.91 -16.46
N LEU A 125 14.49 8.94 -17.17
CA LEU A 125 14.01 7.80 -17.96
C LEU A 125 14.54 7.92 -19.38
N SER A 126 15.09 6.83 -19.89
CA SER A 126 15.70 6.73 -21.21
C SER A 126 15.13 5.53 -21.96
N GLY A 127 14.81 5.73 -23.23
CA GLY A 127 13.96 4.79 -23.96
C GLY A 127 12.50 4.83 -23.48
N GLY A 128 11.73 3.79 -23.82
CA GLY A 128 10.27 3.77 -23.60
C GLY A 128 9.47 4.27 -24.80
N ARG A 129 8.18 3.93 -24.87
CA ARG A 129 7.28 4.41 -25.95
C ARG A 129 6.63 5.74 -25.59
N ASN A 130 6.63 6.11 -24.31
CA ASN A 130 6.05 7.33 -23.79
C ASN A 130 6.92 7.92 -22.66
N PRO A 131 6.68 9.19 -22.24
CA PRO A 131 7.51 9.84 -21.22
C PRO A 131 7.41 9.25 -19.81
N TYR A 132 6.43 8.40 -19.54
CA TYR A 132 6.18 7.81 -18.23
C TYR A 132 6.83 6.44 -18.07
N GLU A 133 7.43 5.89 -19.12
CA GLU A 133 8.03 4.58 -19.08
C GLU A 133 9.44 4.61 -19.67
N GLY A 134 10.35 3.81 -19.12
CA GLY A 134 11.70 3.73 -19.65
C GLY A 134 12.68 3.05 -18.71
N ARG A 135 13.92 2.97 -19.18
CA ARG A 135 15.06 2.51 -18.38
C ARG A 135 15.48 3.63 -17.42
N VAL A 136 15.75 3.27 -16.17
CA VAL A 136 16.23 4.22 -15.16
C VAL A 136 17.72 4.46 -15.35
N GLU A 137 18.08 5.71 -15.61
CA GLU A 137 19.47 6.15 -15.69
C GLU A 137 19.77 7.17 -14.59
N VAL A 138 20.93 7.02 -13.95
CA VAL A 138 21.42 7.88 -12.87
C VAL A 138 22.69 8.57 -13.31
N LEU A 139 22.79 9.87 -13.01
CA LEU A 139 23.97 10.66 -13.29
C LEU A 139 25.01 10.44 -12.19
N VAL A 140 26.20 9.97 -12.58
CA VAL A 140 27.32 9.75 -11.65
C VAL A 140 28.59 10.41 -12.16
N GLU A 141 29.48 10.76 -11.25
CA GLU A 141 30.81 11.25 -11.60
C GLU A 141 31.77 10.08 -11.79
N ARG A 142 32.39 9.98 -12.97
CA ARG A 142 33.43 9.00 -13.29
C ARG A 142 34.64 9.71 -13.89
N ASN A 143 35.81 9.52 -13.27
CA ASN A 143 37.09 10.11 -13.72
C ASN A 143 37.01 11.64 -13.96
N GLY A 144 36.27 12.37 -13.12
CA GLY A 144 36.11 13.83 -13.22
C GLY A 144 35.18 14.31 -14.34
N SER A 145 34.43 13.39 -14.98
CA SER A 145 33.38 13.70 -15.94
C SER A 145 32.04 13.12 -15.47
N LEU A 146 30.96 13.88 -15.65
CA LEU A 146 29.61 13.41 -15.38
C LEU A 146 29.17 12.47 -16.50
N ALA A 147 28.74 11.27 -16.15
CA ALA A 147 28.28 10.25 -17.08
C ALA A 147 26.99 9.60 -16.58
N TRP A 148 26.07 9.35 -17.51
CA TRP A 148 24.87 8.57 -17.22
C TRP A 148 25.22 7.08 -17.19
N GLY A 149 24.61 6.37 -16.26
CA GLY A 149 24.70 4.91 -16.22
C GLY A 149 23.42 4.26 -15.72
N THR A 150 23.39 2.93 -15.81
CA THR A 150 22.19 2.15 -15.55
C THR A 150 22.15 1.58 -14.13
N VAL A 151 20.95 1.28 -13.66
CA VAL A 151 20.72 0.60 -12.39
C VAL A 151 20.53 -0.90 -12.65
N CYS A 152 21.11 -1.75 -11.82
CA CYS A 152 20.95 -3.21 -11.93
C CYS A 152 19.49 -3.63 -11.65
N SER A 153 18.93 -4.51 -12.48
CA SER A 153 17.57 -5.07 -12.26
C SER A 153 17.50 -6.19 -11.21
N ASP A 154 18.64 -6.62 -10.67
CA ASP A 154 18.66 -7.71 -9.69
C ASP A 154 18.05 -7.24 -8.36
N GLY A 155 16.96 -7.89 -7.95
CA GLY A 155 16.15 -7.49 -6.79
C GLY A 155 15.26 -6.27 -7.02
N TRP A 156 15.12 -5.78 -8.26
CA TRP A 156 14.28 -4.63 -8.60
C TRP A 156 12.79 -5.00 -8.61
N GLY A 157 12.02 -4.50 -7.64
CA GLY A 157 10.60 -4.73 -7.51
C GLY A 157 9.76 -3.46 -7.57
N THR A 158 8.48 -3.59 -7.22
CA THR A 158 7.53 -2.47 -7.20
C THR A 158 7.91 -1.41 -6.18
N MET A 159 8.60 -1.74 -5.08
CA MET A 159 9.00 -0.76 -4.07
C MET A 159 10.15 0.14 -4.55
N GLU A 160 11.09 -0.41 -5.33
CA GLU A 160 12.18 0.37 -5.95
C GLU A 160 11.67 1.19 -7.13
N ALA A 161 10.68 0.67 -7.85
CA ALA A 161 10.13 1.26 -9.06
C ALA A 161 8.97 2.24 -8.80
N MET A 162 8.29 2.08 -7.66
CA MET A 162 6.95 2.57 -7.32
C MET A 162 5.85 2.40 -8.38
N VAL A 163 6.16 1.87 -9.57
CA VAL A 163 5.22 1.39 -10.58
C VAL A 163 5.91 0.30 -11.45
N GLU A 164 5.13 -0.49 -12.17
CA GLU A 164 5.47 -1.75 -12.85
C GLU A 164 6.86 -1.82 -13.55
N THR A 165 7.55 -2.95 -13.37
CA THR A 165 8.85 -3.24 -13.96
C THR A 165 8.68 -3.75 -15.40
N TRP A 166 9.09 -2.97 -16.40
CA TRP A 166 9.05 -3.38 -17.81
C TRP A 166 10.45 -3.55 -18.40
N TYR A 167 10.56 -4.48 -19.37
CA TYR A 167 11.80 -4.80 -20.05
C TYR A 167 11.89 -3.98 -21.35
N TRP A 168 12.70 -2.92 -21.34
CA TRP A 168 12.85 -2.03 -22.49
C TRP A 168 14.00 -2.50 -23.40
N PRO A 169 13.73 -2.82 -24.68
CA PRO A 169 14.80 -3.01 -25.65
C PRO A 169 15.41 -1.63 -25.98
N GLY A 170 16.37 -1.20 -25.17
CA GLY A 170 17.28 -0.11 -25.51
C GLY A 170 18.35 -0.54 -26.51
N GLU A 171 19.04 0.43 -27.11
CA GLU A 171 20.28 0.16 -27.84
C GLU A 171 21.24 -0.64 -26.95
N VAL A 172 21.95 -1.60 -27.55
CA VAL A 172 22.86 -2.54 -26.87
C VAL A 172 24.14 -1.83 -26.40
N SER A 173 24.11 -0.51 -26.19
CA SER A 173 25.25 0.16 -25.57
C SER A 173 25.43 -0.45 -24.18
N ALA A 174 26.67 -0.89 -23.93
CA ALA A 174 27.12 -1.36 -22.63
C ALA A 174 27.19 -0.17 -21.67
N ASP A 175 26.05 0.50 -21.45
CA ASP A 175 25.96 1.60 -20.51
C ASP A 175 26.35 1.02 -19.16
N PRO A 176 27.40 1.58 -18.54
CA PRO A 176 27.95 0.98 -17.35
C PRO A 176 26.87 0.95 -16.26
N VAL A 177 26.77 -0.18 -15.57
CA VAL A 177 25.99 -0.23 -14.33
C VAL A 177 26.70 0.69 -13.34
N VAL A 178 25.94 1.59 -12.73
CA VAL A 178 26.44 2.59 -11.77
C VAL A 178 25.83 2.41 -10.39
N MET A 179 24.75 1.65 -10.28
CA MET A 179 24.09 1.34 -9.02
C MET A 179 23.56 -0.09 -9.04
N SER A 180 23.66 -0.80 -7.91
CA SER A 180 23.21 -2.20 -7.78
C SER A 180 22.73 -2.50 -6.36
N GLY A 181 21.91 -3.55 -6.21
CA GLY A 181 21.38 -3.98 -4.91
C GLY A 181 20.50 -2.91 -4.25
N VAL A 182 19.77 -2.15 -5.06
CA VAL A 182 18.86 -1.10 -4.56
C VAL A 182 17.70 -1.76 -3.85
N ARG A 183 17.44 -1.31 -2.62
CA ARG A 183 16.33 -1.74 -1.78
C ARG A 183 15.74 -0.53 -1.10
N CYS A 184 14.52 -0.18 -1.47
CA CYS A 184 13.83 1.00 -0.94
C CYS A 184 12.79 0.58 0.11
N SER A 185 12.52 1.46 1.08
CA SER A 185 11.35 1.33 1.96
C SER A 185 10.09 1.97 1.37
N GLY A 186 10.24 2.80 0.34
CA GLY A 186 9.15 3.53 -0.33
C GLY A 186 8.91 4.93 0.23
N THR A 187 9.73 5.38 1.18
CA THR A 187 9.65 6.73 1.79
C THR A 187 10.76 7.65 1.34
N GLU A 188 11.75 7.10 0.65
CA GLU A 188 12.88 7.82 0.11
C GLU A 188 12.45 8.80 -0.98
N MET A 189 13.06 9.99 -1.00
CA MET A 189 12.74 11.02 -1.99
C MET A 189 13.61 10.93 -3.25
N SER A 190 14.59 10.02 -3.24
CA SER A 190 15.48 9.76 -4.38
C SER A 190 16.10 8.37 -4.26
N LEU A 191 16.42 7.76 -5.40
CA LEU A 191 17.03 6.43 -5.47
C LEU A 191 18.34 6.31 -4.67
N SER A 192 19.11 7.41 -4.59
CA SER A 192 20.38 7.47 -3.83
C SER A 192 20.21 7.42 -2.31
N GLN A 193 18.99 7.59 -1.79
CA GLN A 193 18.70 7.46 -0.35
C GLN A 193 18.30 6.03 0.03
N CYS A 194 17.89 5.21 -0.95
CA CYS A 194 17.60 3.81 -0.70
C CYS A 194 18.87 3.06 -0.30
N LEU A 195 18.71 1.93 0.40
CA LEU A 195 19.84 1.06 0.67
C LEU A 195 20.35 0.51 -0.66
N HIS A 196 21.63 0.75 -0.98
CA HIS A 196 22.24 0.23 -2.19
C HIS A 196 23.72 -0.12 -1.95
N HIS A 197 24.30 -0.93 -2.84
CA HIS A 197 25.73 -1.19 -2.80
C HIS A 197 26.53 0.09 -3.04
N GLY A 198 27.66 0.25 -2.33
CA GLY A 198 28.57 1.39 -2.49
C GLY A 198 29.43 1.27 -3.76
N ALA A 199 30.74 1.51 -3.64
CA ALA A 199 31.66 1.49 -4.79
C ALA A 199 31.80 0.11 -5.46
N HIS A 200 31.54 -0.98 -4.72
CA HIS A 200 31.60 -2.34 -5.25
C HIS A 200 30.24 -2.76 -5.81
N LEU A 201 30.11 -2.63 -7.13
CA LEU A 201 28.88 -3.00 -7.85
C LEU A 201 28.86 -4.50 -8.15
N THR A 202 27.78 -5.16 -7.76
CA THR A 202 27.53 -6.57 -8.09
C THR A 202 26.26 -6.64 -8.91
N CYS A 203 26.37 -7.01 -10.18
CA CYS A 203 25.23 -7.19 -11.07
C CYS A 203 25.45 -8.43 -11.94
N PRO A 204 24.94 -9.61 -11.54
CA PRO A 204 25.24 -10.89 -12.20
C PRO A 204 24.84 -10.92 -13.68
N LYS A 205 23.78 -10.19 -14.04
CA LYS A 205 23.22 -10.11 -15.39
C LYS A 205 23.79 -8.96 -16.24
N GLY A 206 24.71 -8.16 -15.69
CA GLY A 206 25.32 -7.00 -16.36
C GLY A 206 24.36 -5.81 -16.58
N GLY A 207 24.83 -4.81 -17.33
CA GLY A 207 24.05 -3.62 -17.73
C GLY A 207 23.36 -3.75 -19.10
N GLY A 208 22.63 -2.72 -19.51
CA GLY A 208 21.93 -2.66 -20.81
C GLY A 208 20.52 -3.27 -20.76
N ARG A 209 20.29 -4.42 -21.40
CA ARG A 209 18.96 -5.09 -21.43
C ARG A 209 18.48 -5.53 -20.05
N ASN A 210 19.40 -5.87 -19.16
CA ASN A 210 19.12 -6.23 -17.77
C ASN A 210 19.14 -5.00 -16.83
N ALA A 211 19.06 -3.78 -17.36
CA ALA A 211 18.90 -2.60 -16.54
C ALA A 211 17.49 -2.53 -15.97
N ALA A 212 17.37 -1.94 -14.78
CA ALA A 212 16.09 -1.61 -14.19
C ALA A 212 15.31 -0.60 -15.05
N GLY A 213 14.01 -0.81 -15.13
CA GLY A 213 13.06 0.06 -15.81
C GLY A 213 11.80 0.22 -14.99
N VAL A 214 11.07 1.29 -15.28
CA VAL A 214 9.81 1.63 -14.62
C VAL A 214 8.79 2.07 -15.68
N SER A 215 7.51 1.95 -15.34
CA SER A 215 6.39 2.48 -16.12
C SER A 215 5.43 3.16 -15.17
N CYS A 216 5.35 4.48 -15.17
CA CYS A 216 4.64 5.27 -14.18
C CYS A 216 3.21 5.62 -14.58
N SER A 217 2.33 5.79 -13.59
CA SER A 217 0.96 6.30 -13.72
C SER A 217 0.72 7.38 -12.67
N GLU A 218 -0.16 8.33 -12.95
CA GLU A 218 -0.58 9.35 -11.99
C GLU A 218 -1.54 8.80 -10.92
N THR A 219 -2.15 7.63 -11.18
CA THR A 219 -3.12 6.99 -10.31
C THR A 219 -2.73 5.54 -10.00
N ALA A 220 -3.13 5.07 -8.82
CA ALA A 220 -2.95 3.68 -8.36
C ALA A 220 -4.16 3.22 -7.52
N PRO A 221 -4.46 1.90 -7.48
CA PRO A 221 -5.45 1.33 -6.58
C PRO A 221 -4.99 1.38 -5.11
N ASP A 222 -5.88 1.10 -4.17
CA ASP A 222 -5.57 1.05 -2.72
C ASP A 222 -6.44 -0.02 -2.07
N LEU A 223 -5.87 -1.17 -1.71
CA LEU A 223 -6.62 -2.29 -1.19
C LEU A 223 -6.67 -2.31 0.33
N VAL A 224 -7.89 -2.37 0.85
CA VAL A 224 -8.13 -2.34 2.30
C VAL A 224 -9.04 -3.50 2.70
N LEU A 225 -8.61 -4.30 3.69
CA LEU A 225 -9.46 -5.33 4.29
C LEU A 225 -10.45 -4.66 5.24
N ASN A 226 -11.70 -5.10 5.25
CA ASN A 226 -12.69 -4.66 6.24
C ASN A 226 -12.52 -5.43 7.57
N PRO A 227 -11.97 -4.82 8.64
CA PRO A 227 -11.73 -5.51 9.90
C PRO A 227 -13.01 -5.90 10.63
N GLN A 228 -14.09 -5.11 10.50
CA GLN A 228 -15.36 -5.36 11.17
C GLN A 228 -16.02 -6.63 10.64
N VAL A 229 -15.98 -6.85 9.32
CA VAL A 229 -16.50 -8.08 8.70
C VAL A 229 -15.75 -9.29 9.21
N VAL A 230 -14.41 -9.20 9.29
CA VAL A 230 -13.60 -10.30 9.83
C VAL A 230 -13.97 -10.57 11.29
N GLU A 231 -14.08 -9.56 12.14
CA GLU A 231 -14.45 -9.70 13.55
C GLU A 231 -15.85 -10.34 13.72
N GLN A 232 -16.84 -9.89 12.94
CA GLN A 232 -18.24 -10.33 13.05
C GLN A 232 -18.50 -11.72 12.47
N THR A 233 -17.72 -12.14 11.47
CA THR A 233 -17.94 -13.41 10.75
C THR A 233 -17.03 -14.53 11.21
N THR A 234 -16.22 -14.31 12.24
CA THR A 234 -15.28 -15.31 12.74
C THR A 234 -15.99 -16.43 13.51
N TYR A 235 -15.76 -17.68 13.12
CA TYR A 235 -16.22 -18.86 13.85
C TYR A 235 -15.30 -20.07 13.67
N MET A 236 -15.41 -21.02 14.60
CA MET A 236 -14.71 -22.30 14.54
C MET A 236 -15.62 -23.38 13.95
N GLU A 237 -15.06 -24.21 13.08
CA GLU A 237 -15.76 -25.34 12.50
C GLU A 237 -14.85 -26.58 12.49
N ASP A 238 -15.33 -27.68 13.07
CA ASP A 238 -14.67 -28.98 12.96
C ASP A 238 -15.27 -29.72 11.74
N ARG A 239 -14.46 -29.93 10.70
CA ARG A 239 -14.87 -30.62 9.47
C ARG A 239 -14.12 -31.93 9.28
N PRO A 240 -14.81 -33.03 8.94
CA PRO A 240 -14.14 -34.29 8.66
C PRO A 240 -13.34 -34.22 7.36
N MET A 241 -12.18 -34.88 7.34
CA MET A 241 -11.23 -34.84 6.20
C MET A 241 -11.86 -35.23 4.85
N PHE A 242 -12.83 -36.16 4.83
CA PHE A 242 -13.48 -36.57 3.57
C PHE A 242 -14.25 -35.44 2.87
N LEU A 243 -14.68 -34.39 3.59
CA LEU A 243 -15.33 -33.21 2.99
C LEU A 243 -14.31 -32.16 2.51
N LEU A 244 -13.04 -32.30 2.91
CA LEU A 244 -11.97 -31.35 2.64
C LEU A 244 -11.01 -31.84 1.55
N GLN A 245 -11.38 -32.87 0.78
CA GLN A 245 -10.52 -33.47 -0.25
C GLN A 245 -9.98 -32.44 -1.24
N CYS A 246 -10.85 -31.58 -1.76
CA CYS A 246 -10.42 -30.53 -2.68
C CYS A 246 -9.50 -29.51 -1.98
N ALA A 247 -9.84 -29.08 -0.76
CA ALA A 247 -9.02 -28.16 0.01
C ALA A 247 -7.62 -28.73 0.33
N TYR A 248 -7.51 -30.06 0.44
CA TYR A 248 -6.22 -30.73 0.57
C TYR A 248 -5.43 -30.71 -0.76
N GLU A 249 -6.08 -30.99 -1.88
CA GLU A 249 -5.45 -30.98 -3.22
C GLU A 249 -4.97 -29.57 -3.64
N GLU A 250 -5.71 -28.53 -3.24
CA GLU A 250 -5.38 -27.11 -3.47
C GLU A 250 -4.52 -26.50 -2.35
N ASN A 251 -3.84 -27.32 -1.53
CA ASN A 251 -2.91 -26.88 -0.48
C ASN A 251 -3.48 -25.88 0.56
N CYS A 252 -4.79 -25.90 0.81
CA CYS A 252 -5.47 -25.02 1.78
C CYS A 252 -5.43 -25.55 3.22
N LEU A 253 -4.89 -26.75 3.46
CA LEU A 253 -4.75 -27.34 4.78
C LEU A 253 -3.29 -27.34 5.25
N SER A 254 -3.08 -27.18 6.56
CA SER A 254 -1.73 -27.27 7.16
C SER A 254 -1.03 -28.60 6.83
N THR A 255 0.30 -28.58 6.78
CA THR A 255 1.16 -29.76 6.52
C THR A 255 0.88 -30.96 7.42
N THR A 256 0.41 -30.75 8.66
CA THR A 256 0.00 -31.85 9.56
C THR A 256 -1.20 -32.66 9.06
N SER A 257 -1.91 -32.20 8.03
CA SER A 257 -3.07 -32.90 7.48
C SER A 257 -2.69 -34.09 6.61
N SER A 258 -1.48 -34.13 6.05
CA SER A 258 -1.02 -35.25 5.20
C SER A 258 -0.83 -36.55 5.97
N GLU A 259 -0.54 -36.45 7.27
CA GLU A 259 -0.35 -37.59 8.18
C GLU A 259 -1.64 -38.00 8.90
N SER A 260 -2.73 -37.23 8.70
CA SER A 260 -3.98 -37.41 9.44
C SER A 260 -4.90 -38.45 8.76
N PRO A 261 -5.47 -39.41 9.51
CA PRO A 261 -6.42 -40.38 8.94
C PRO A 261 -7.65 -39.70 8.33
N ALA A 262 -8.26 -40.30 7.29
CA ALA A 262 -9.46 -39.77 6.62
C ALA A 262 -10.69 -39.60 7.54
N ILE A 263 -10.71 -40.27 8.69
CA ILE A 263 -11.77 -40.22 9.72
C ILE A 263 -11.56 -39.05 10.69
N SER A 264 -10.39 -38.43 10.68
CA SER A 264 -10.08 -37.31 11.56
C SER A 264 -10.82 -36.04 11.16
N ASN A 265 -11.06 -35.17 12.14
CA ASN A 265 -11.59 -33.83 11.93
C ASN A 265 -10.44 -32.82 11.90
N ARG A 266 -10.57 -31.82 11.03
CA ARG A 266 -9.76 -30.61 11.05
C ARG A 266 -10.57 -29.48 11.64
N ARG A 267 -9.93 -28.80 12.58
CA ARG A 267 -10.46 -27.60 13.19
C ARG A 267 -10.08 -26.39 12.34
N LEU A 268 -11.08 -25.73 11.78
CA LEU A 268 -10.92 -24.60 10.86
C LEU A 268 -11.38 -23.32 11.54
N LEU A 269 -10.54 -22.30 11.51
CA LEU A 269 -10.94 -20.92 11.78
C LEU A 269 -11.46 -20.33 10.48
N ARG A 270 -12.75 -19.99 10.43
CA ARG A 270 -13.37 -19.36 9.27
C ARG A 270 -13.72 -17.92 9.57
N PHE A 271 -13.57 -17.07 8.57
CA PHE A 271 -13.98 -15.68 8.55
C PHE A 271 -14.18 -15.23 7.09
N SER A 272 -14.93 -14.16 6.89
CA SER A 272 -15.12 -13.53 5.59
C SER A 272 -14.06 -12.45 5.35
N SER A 273 -13.43 -12.47 4.18
CA SER A 273 -12.49 -11.43 3.75
C SER A 273 -13.17 -10.54 2.71
N GLN A 274 -13.54 -9.32 3.12
CA GLN A 274 -14.05 -8.30 2.21
C GLN A 274 -12.95 -7.28 1.96
N ILE A 275 -12.47 -7.21 0.72
CA ILE A 275 -11.42 -6.29 0.28
C ILE A 275 -12.07 -5.17 -0.54
N HIS A 276 -11.78 -3.93 -0.16
CA HIS A 276 -12.20 -2.73 -0.88
C HIS A 276 -11.05 -2.22 -1.73
N ASN A 277 -11.36 -1.67 -2.90
CA ASN A 277 -10.43 -0.81 -3.63
C ASN A 277 -10.86 0.64 -3.40
N ASN A 278 -10.15 1.31 -2.51
CA ASN A 278 -10.36 2.69 -2.12
C ASN A 278 -9.41 3.66 -2.86
N GLY A 279 -8.67 3.16 -3.86
CA GLY A 279 -7.69 3.95 -4.58
C GLY A 279 -8.30 4.83 -5.66
N GLN A 280 -7.44 5.27 -6.58
CA GLN A 280 -7.80 6.20 -7.66
C GLN A 280 -8.02 5.49 -9.01
N SER A 281 -7.74 4.19 -9.08
CA SER A 281 -7.85 3.39 -10.30
C SER A 281 -8.16 1.92 -9.98
N ASP A 282 -8.49 1.14 -11.00
CA ASP A 282 -8.79 -0.28 -10.86
C ASP A 282 -7.55 -1.07 -10.41
N PHE A 283 -7.73 -1.96 -9.42
CA PHE A 283 -6.74 -2.99 -9.13
C PHE A 283 -6.79 -4.08 -10.21
N ARG A 284 -5.65 -4.32 -10.86
CA ARG A 284 -5.55 -5.30 -11.97
C ARG A 284 -4.44 -6.31 -11.71
N PRO A 285 -4.67 -7.60 -12.02
CA PRO A 285 -3.65 -8.62 -11.87
C PRO A 285 -2.49 -8.35 -12.84
N LYS A 286 -1.26 -8.55 -12.36
CA LYS A 286 -0.06 -8.50 -13.20
C LYS A 286 -0.05 -9.60 -14.27
N ALA A 287 -0.64 -10.73 -13.96
CA ALA A 287 -0.66 -11.91 -14.81
C ALA A 287 -1.71 -11.80 -15.93
N GLU A 288 -1.32 -12.10 -17.16
CA GLU A 288 -2.25 -12.21 -18.29
C GLU A 288 -3.21 -13.40 -18.12
N ARG A 289 -4.34 -13.37 -18.83
CA ARG A 289 -5.41 -14.37 -18.71
C ARG A 289 -4.96 -15.81 -18.95
N HIS A 290 -3.91 -16.02 -19.74
CA HIS A 290 -3.37 -17.36 -20.02
C HIS A 290 -2.64 -17.98 -18.82
N SER A 291 -2.22 -17.17 -17.84
CA SER A 291 -1.54 -17.61 -16.61
C SER A 291 -2.49 -17.73 -15.42
N TRP A 292 -3.79 -17.47 -15.61
CA TRP A 292 -4.75 -17.61 -14.54
C TRP A 292 -4.99 -19.08 -14.23
N VAL A 293 -4.96 -19.40 -12.94
CA VAL A 293 -5.10 -20.78 -12.46
C VAL A 293 -6.56 -21.04 -12.17
N TRP A 294 -7.04 -22.19 -12.61
CA TRP A 294 -8.39 -22.65 -12.33
C TRP A 294 -8.45 -23.25 -10.93
N HIS A 295 -9.50 -22.94 -10.16
CA HIS A 295 -9.63 -23.43 -8.78
C HIS A 295 -10.91 -24.24 -8.60
N ASP A 296 -10.77 -25.56 -8.43
CA ASP A 296 -11.88 -26.51 -8.48
C ASP A 296 -12.78 -26.50 -7.22
N CYS A 297 -12.29 -26.01 -6.08
CA CYS A 297 -12.99 -26.16 -4.80
C CYS A 297 -14.20 -25.25 -4.59
N HIS A 298 -14.40 -24.22 -5.41
CA HIS A 298 -15.50 -23.24 -5.23
C HIS A 298 -16.86 -23.74 -5.73
N ARG A 299 -16.97 -25.06 -5.99
CA ARG A 299 -18.04 -25.70 -6.75
C ARG A 299 -19.38 -25.85 -6.05
N GLN A 300 -19.47 -25.72 -4.72
CA GLN A 300 -20.59 -26.31 -3.94
C GLN A 300 -21.15 -25.51 -2.77
N VAL A 301 -20.88 -24.21 -2.65
CA VAL A 301 -21.33 -23.44 -1.46
C VAL A 301 -22.64 -22.65 -1.71
N SER A 302 -23.02 -22.35 -2.95
CA SER A 302 -24.27 -21.61 -3.21
C SER A 302 -24.75 -21.75 -4.68
N PRO A 303 -26.07 -21.69 -4.98
CA PRO A 303 -26.61 -21.72 -6.35
C PRO A 303 -26.14 -20.55 -7.26
N TRP A 304 -25.41 -19.59 -6.69
CA TRP A 304 -24.98 -18.34 -7.34
C TRP A 304 -23.46 -18.24 -7.53
N ILE A 305 -22.66 -19.20 -7.06
CA ILE A 305 -21.21 -19.19 -7.24
C ILE A 305 -20.87 -19.99 -8.50
N PHE A 306 -20.67 -19.26 -9.59
CA PHE A 306 -20.15 -19.77 -10.84
C PHE A 306 -18.65 -20.02 -10.69
N LEU A 307 -18.16 -21.09 -11.30
CA LEU A 307 -16.74 -21.43 -11.37
C LEU A 307 -15.91 -20.22 -11.79
N HIS A 308 -14.73 -20.01 -11.18
CA HIS A 308 -13.88 -18.87 -11.51
C HIS A 308 -12.39 -19.19 -11.50
N TYR A 309 -11.65 -18.40 -12.26
CA TYR A 309 -10.19 -18.42 -12.30
C TYR A 309 -9.61 -17.50 -11.22
N HIS A 310 -8.48 -17.87 -10.62
CA HIS A 310 -7.65 -16.97 -9.81
C HIS A 310 -6.61 -16.31 -10.72
N SER A 311 -6.67 -14.98 -10.77
CA SER A 311 -5.76 -14.14 -11.58
C SER A 311 -4.49 -13.72 -10.85
N MET A 312 -4.40 -14.01 -9.55
CA MET A 312 -3.22 -13.86 -8.72
C MET A 312 -3.06 -15.13 -7.88
N GLU A 313 -1.85 -15.67 -7.81
CA GLU A 313 -1.55 -16.88 -7.06
C GLU A 313 -1.54 -16.60 -5.55
N VAL A 314 -0.87 -15.52 -5.13
CA VAL A 314 -0.78 -15.11 -3.72
C VAL A 314 -1.41 -13.74 -3.55
N PHE A 315 -2.72 -13.72 -3.30
CA PHE A 315 -3.43 -12.47 -3.03
C PHE A 315 -3.38 -12.07 -1.55
N THR A 316 -3.43 -13.04 -0.63
CA THR A 316 -3.45 -12.80 0.81
C THR A 316 -2.55 -13.77 1.57
N HIS A 317 -2.08 -13.34 2.73
CA HIS A 317 -1.50 -14.19 3.76
C HIS A 317 -2.41 -14.20 4.98
N TYR A 318 -2.75 -15.40 5.46
CA TYR A 318 -3.58 -15.61 6.65
C TYR A 318 -2.74 -16.31 7.72
N ASP A 319 -2.35 -15.56 8.75
CA ASP A 319 -1.48 -16.06 9.83
C ASP A 319 -2.16 -15.95 11.20
N LEU A 320 -1.93 -16.96 12.05
CA LEU A 320 -2.37 -17.01 13.43
C LEU A 320 -1.13 -17.05 14.34
N LEU A 321 -0.74 -15.91 14.92
CA LEU A 321 0.47 -15.78 15.72
C LEU A 321 0.14 -15.87 17.22
N SER A 322 0.75 -16.83 17.93
CA SER A 322 0.38 -17.20 19.32
C SER A 322 0.47 -16.07 20.36
N LEU A 323 1.31 -15.07 20.13
CA LEU A 323 1.53 -13.94 21.06
C LEU A 323 1.09 -12.58 20.50
N ASN A 324 0.94 -12.46 19.17
CA ASN A 324 0.71 -11.18 18.49
C ASN A 324 -0.68 -11.07 17.83
N GLY A 325 -1.53 -12.09 17.96
CA GLY A 325 -2.86 -12.11 17.36
C GLY A 325 -2.89 -12.70 15.94
N THR A 326 -4.03 -12.59 15.27
CA THR A 326 -4.15 -12.97 13.86
C THR A 326 -3.68 -11.82 12.99
N LYS A 327 -2.94 -12.13 11.92
CA LYS A 327 -2.48 -11.16 10.93
C LYS A 327 -2.99 -11.58 9.57
N VAL A 328 -3.67 -10.67 8.90
CA VAL A 328 -4.03 -10.83 7.49
C VAL A 328 -3.26 -9.76 6.71
N VAL A 329 -2.64 -10.15 5.60
CA VAL A 329 -1.94 -9.22 4.72
C VAL A 329 -2.46 -9.38 3.30
N ILE A 330 -2.89 -8.29 2.69
CA ILE A 330 -3.29 -8.22 1.27
C ILE A 330 -2.08 -7.80 0.43
N ASN A 331 -1.94 -8.38 -0.77
CA ASN A 331 -0.84 -8.12 -1.69
C ASN A 331 0.54 -8.15 -0.99
N PRO A 332 0.89 -9.24 -0.27
CA PRO A 332 2.02 -9.28 0.66
C PRO A 332 3.38 -9.13 -0.01
N ASN A 333 3.47 -9.47 -1.30
CA ASN A 333 4.69 -9.43 -2.10
C ASN A 333 4.83 -8.12 -2.91
N TYR A 334 3.88 -7.19 -2.79
CA TYR A 334 3.86 -5.95 -3.58
C TYR A 334 3.88 -6.22 -5.09
N GLU A 335 3.17 -7.25 -5.54
CA GLU A 335 3.18 -7.69 -6.94
C GLU A 335 2.51 -6.67 -7.87
N VAL A 336 1.49 -6.00 -7.36
CA VAL A 336 0.74 -4.93 -8.03
C VAL A 336 0.97 -3.62 -7.26
N PRO A 337 1.23 -2.49 -7.95
CA PRO A 337 1.41 -1.19 -7.30
C PRO A 337 0.11 -0.67 -6.69
N GLU A 338 0.21 -0.08 -5.51
CA GLU A 338 -0.89 0.57 -4.79
C GLU A 338 -0.45 1.96 -4.30
N SER A 339 -1.40 2.86 -4.04
CA SER A 339 -1.12 4.21 -3.55
C SER A 339 -0.75 4.23 -2.06
N ASP A 340 -1.20 3.25 -1.29
CA ASP A 340 -0.80 3.02 0.09
C ASP A 340 -0.67 1.51 0.33
N HIS A 341 0.45 1.10 0.94
CA HIS A 341 0.66 -0.29 1.38
C HIS A 341 0.61 -0.42 2.91
N SER A 342 0.47 0.70 3.63
CA SER A 342 0.47 0.74 5.09
C SER A 342 -0.87 0.33 5.72
N ASN A 343 -1.91 0.18 4.92
CA ASN A 343 -3.26 -0.28 5.28
C ASN A 343 -3.57 -1.70 4.75
N ASN A 344 -2.65 -2.33 4.04
CA ASN A 344 -2.78 -3.71 3.53
C ASN A 344 -2.76 -4.78 4.63
N PHE A 345 -2.26 -4.45 5.82
CA PHE A 345 -2.23 -5.37 6.95
C PHE A 345 -3.43 -5.12 7.86
N MET A 346 -4.01 -6.19 8.36
CA MET A 346 -5.04 -6.19 9.39
C MET A 346 -4.58 -7.07 10.54
N LYS A 347 -4.83 -6.62 11.77
CA LYS A 347 -4.53 -7.36 12.99
C LYS A 347 -5.75 -7.44 13.89
N CYS A 348 -5.98 -8.62 14.45
CA CYS A 348 -6.95 -8.79 15.53
C CYS A 348 -6.29 -9.44 16.74
N ARG A 349 -6.77 -9.10 17.93
CA ARG A 349 -6.46 -9.91 19.11
C ARG A 349 -7.33 -11.15 19.09
N CYS A 350 -6.71 -12.27 19.39
CA CYS A 350 -7.36 -13.57 19.39
C CYS A 350 -7.15 -14.25 20.73
N ARG A 351 -8.24 -14.76 21.32
CA ARG A 351 -8.22 -15.62 22.50
C ARG A 351 -8.82 -16.97 22.12
N TYR A 352 -8.13 -18.04 22.47
CA TYR A 352 -8.59 -19.41 22.23
C TYR A 352 -8.54 -20.20 23.54
N ASP A 353 -9.64 -20.87 23.90
CA ASP A 353 -9.75 -21.66 25.15
C ASP A 353 -9.72 -23.18 24.91
N GLY A 354 -9.51 -23.63 23.66
CA GLY A 354 -9.59 -25.05 23.29
C GLY A 354 -10.94 -25.48 22.71
N HIS A 355 -11.99 -24.65 22.82
CA HIS A 355 -13.32 -24.94 22.29
C HIS A 355 -13.89 -23.81 21.43
N ARG A 356 -13.64 -22.56 21.81
CA ARG A 356 -14.10 -21.34 21.16
C ARG A 356 -12.94 -20.40 20.93
N ILE A 357 -13.14 -19.55 19.93
CA ILE A 357 -12.23 -18.46 19.61
C ILE A 357 -12.98 -17.14 19.74
N TRP A 358 -12.31 -16.14 20.28
CA TRP A 358 -12.80 -14.77 20.30
C TRP A 358 -11.80 -13.91 19.56
N MET A 359 -12.29 -13.26 18.52
CA MET A 359 -11.55 -12.23 17.80
C MET A 359 -12.12 -10.88 18.19
N TYR A 360 -11.25 -9.93 18.54
CA TYR A 360 -11.65 -8.61 19.00
C TYR A 360 -10.57 -7.57 18.73
N ASN A 361 -10.97 -6.31 18.71
CA ASN A 361 -10.11 -5.18 18.37
C ASN A 361 -9.42 -5.37 17.00
N CYS A 362 -10.16 -5.81 16.00
CA CYS A 362 -9.65 -5.89 14.64
C CYS A 362 -9.47 -4.48 14.08
N HIS A 363 -8.29 -4.21 13.52
CA HIS A 363 -7.95 -2.92 12.92
C HIS A 363 -6.87 -3.09 11.86
N ASN A 364 -6.76 -2.12 10.96
CA ASN A 364 -5.68 -2.04 9.98
C ASN A 364 -4.49 -1.26 10.56
#